data_AF-A0A7S6M522-F1
#
_entry.id   AF-A0A7S6M522-F1
#
_cell.length_a   1.000
_cell.length_b   1.000
_cell.length_c   1.000
_cell.angle_alpha   90.00
_cell.angle_beta   90.00
_cell.angle_gamma   90.00
#
_symmetry.space_group_name_H-M   'P 1'
#
loop_
_entity.id
_entity.type
_entity.pdbx_description
1 polymer ?
#
loop_
_entity_poly.entity_id
_entity_poly.type
_entity_poly.pdbx_seq_one_letter_code
_entity_poly.pdbx_strand_id
1 'polypeptide(L)'
;MIAIPPDERGLRVALPWRGDGPGWRAARIRSAAIGVTFLLLLAGLSPSAPTLIQQQPPLERASPSTQPAASATRATSASPTAAPATQPATRPSTAAATDGPASERRLFRPGVWIDWQRGAVFAEARVVLNDGPLELLACFHSKEHESILRFECSAADLFMALGLSGRTPGSPPRWDAAGGRYERATGDLVDVRVEFEREGRTVVEPLLHWVREIEFDRPAADRPFVFAGSRMIEGRLAADMNGVGIAIVDQGESLLCLSRPRSDRNEELWAVADPQAVAPLGATVRVAFVAAAPVQSVFEIDALGAARIDRAYADPADFADRLRIAQQLEPLRVVEVRAGAALDADRRRWLRRLVIEGVDATRVKFTPSAPP
;
A
#
# COMPACT_ATOMS: atom_id res chain seq x y z
N MET A 1 39.45 -35.88 -46.50
CA MET A 1 40.76 -36.27 -45.95
C MET A 1 41.56 -34.98 -45.80
N ILE A 2 41.69 -34.41 -44.60
CA ILE A 2 42.74 -34.71 -43.59
C ILE A 2 44.11 -34.24 -44.12
N ALA A 3 44.91 -33.35 -43.53
CA ALA A 3 45.07 -32.88 -42.15
C ALA A 3 45.79 -31.50 -42.09
N ILE A 4 45.56 -30.74 -41.02
CA ILE A 4 46.55 -29.83 -40.39
C ILE A 4 46.42 -30.03 -38.84
N PRO A 5 47.52 -30.16 -38.07
CA PRO A 5 47.52 -30.36 -36.61
C PRO A 5 47.84 -29.04 -35.85
N PRO A 6 48.18 -29.05 -34.54
CA PRO A 6 47.28 -29.20 -33.38
C PRO A 6 47.36 -27.99 -32.41
N ASP A 7 46.59 -28.10 -31.32
CA ASP A 7 46.75 -27.45 -30.01
C ASP A 7 46.09 -26.08 -29.77
N GLU A 8 44.98 -26.12 -29.01
CA GLU A 8 44.78 -25.26 -27.83
C GLU A 8 43.56 -25.82 -27.06
N ARG A 9 43.81 -26.68 -26.08
CA ARG A 9 42.81 -27.04 -25.05
C ARG A 9 43.33 -26.67 -23.68
N GLY A 10 43.04 -25.43 -23.29
CA GLY A 10 43.10 -24.99 -21.90
C GLY A 10 42.10 -25.76 -21.05
N LEU A 11 42.59 -26.74 -20.29
CA LEU A 11 41.92 -27.31 -19.13
C LEU A 11 41.67 -26.18 -18.11
N ARG A 12 40.42 -25.82 -17.86
CA ARG A 12 40.03 -25.20 -16.58
C ARG A 12 39.35 -26.26 -15.73
N VAL A 13 40.06 -26.64 -14.68
CA VAL A 13 39.63 -27.52 -13.60
C VAL A 13 38.43 -26.89 -12.89
N ALA A 14 37.33 -27.62 -12.82
CA ALA A 14 36.20 -27.30 -11.96
C ALA A 14 36.58 -27.57 -10.50
N LEU A 15 36.51 -26.55 -9.66
CA LEU A 15 36.51 -26.69 -8.20
C LEU A 15 35.07 -26.65 -7.71
N PRO A 16 34.64 -27.59 -6.85
CA PRO A 16 33.34 -27.50 -6.21
C PRO A 16 33.36 -26.40 -5.15
N TRP A 17 32.50 -25.40 -5.34
CA TRP A 17 32.24 -24.35 -4.37
C TRP A 17 31.45 -24.93 -3.20
N ARG A 18 32.11 -25.10 -2.04
CA ARG A 18 31.44 -25.28 -0.74
C ARG A 18 31.26 -23.90 -0.12
N GLY A 19 30.04 -23.39 -0.16
CA GLY A 19 29.63 -22.23 0.61
C GLY A 19 28.95 -22.68 1.89
N ASP A 20 29.71 -22.72 3.00
CA ASP A 20 29.15 -22.70 4.34
C ASP A 20 28.63 -21.28 4.61
N GLY A 21 27.31 -21.10 4.56
CA GLY A 21 26.62 -19.90 5.01
C GLY A 21 26.12 -20.07 6.45
N PRO A 22 26.17 -19.01 7.29
CA PRO A 22 25.68 -19.10 8.67
C PRO A 22 24.16 -19.23 8.69
N GLY A 23 23.70 -20.35 9.26
CA GLY A 23 22.29 -20.72 9.35
C GLY A 23 21.50 -19.84 10.31
N TRP A 24 20.47 -19.20 9.79
CA TRP A 24 19.38 -18.63 10.57
C TRP A 24 18.43 -19.78 10.95
N ARG A 25 18.61 -20.31 12.17
CA ARG A 25 17.69 -21.32 12.72
C ARG A 25 16.41 -20.64 13.19
N ALA A 26 15.30 -21.06 12.61
CA ALA A 26 13.95 -20.77 13.07
C ALA A 26 13.80 -21.13 14.57
N ALA A 27 13.67 -20.12 15.42
CA ALA A 27 13.28 -20.30 16.81
C ALA A 27 11.75 -20.46 16.87
N ARG A 28 11.30 -21.70 16.99
CA ARG A 28 9.92 -22.01 17.42
C ARG A 28 9.73 -21.50 18.85
N ILE A 29 8.96 -20.42 19.02
CA ILE A 29 8.50 -20.00 20.35
C ILE A 29 7.40 -20.96 20.79
N ARG A 30 7.74 -21.87 21.70
CA ARG A 30 6.77 -22.57 22.54
C ARG A 30 6.51 -21.72 23.77
N SER A 31 5.26 -21.32 23.96
CA SER A 31 4.77 -20.69 25.19
C SER A 31 5.03 -21.61 26.38
N ALA A 32 5.76 -21.10 27.37
CA ALA A 32 5.80 -21.68 28.71
C ALA A 32 5.79 -20.55 29.74
N ALA A 33 4.76 -20.58 30.58
CA ALA A 33 4.58 -19.71 31.72
C ALA A 33 5.69 -19.93 32.75
N ILE A 34 6.34 -18.86 33.19
CA ILE A 34 7.13 -18.83 34.42
C ILE A 34 6.84 -17.48 35.10
N GLY A 35 6.11 -17.54 36.22
CA GLY A 35 6.07 -16.44 37.17
C GLY A 35 7.32 -16.41 38.04
N VAL A 36 7.28 -15.53 39.05
CA VAL A 36 8.20 -15.40 40.21
C VAL A 36 9.15 -14.21 40.11
N THR A 37 8.68 -13.13 40.75
CA THR A 37 9.34 -12.44 41.87
C THR A 37 10.14 -11.16 41.62
N PHE A 38 9.53 -10.10 42.14
CA PHE A 38 10.07 -8.81 42.58
C PHE A 38 11.36 -8.95 43.40
N LEU A 39 12.39 -8.18 43.05
CA LEU A 39 13.40 -7.74 44.00
C LEU A 39 13.80 -6.29 43.70
N LEU A 40 13.51 -5.42 44.69
CA LEU A 40 13.94 -4.03 44.78
C LEU A 40 15.46 -3.97 45.01
N LEU A 41 16.17 -3.16 44.22
CA LEU A 41 17.42 -2.55 44.68
C LEU A 41 17.52 -1.10 44.18
N LEU A 42 17.61 -0.20 45.16
CA LEU A 42 17.84 1.24 45.05
C LEU A 42 19.34 1.53 44.94
N ALA A 43 19.74 2.27 43.91
CA ALA A 43 20.86 3.23 43.88
C ALA A 43 20.75 3.95 42.52
N GLY A 44 20.62 5.27 42.38
CA GLY A 44 21.22 6.34 43.17
C GLY A 44 22.35 6.97 42.36
N LEU A 45 22.06 7.70 41.27
CA LEU A 45 23.00 8.59 40.58
C LEU A 45 22.24 9.76 39.91
N SER A 46 22.82 10.95 40.09
CA SER A 46 22.28 12.31 39.86
C SER A 46 22.00 12.69 38.40
N PRO A 47 21.11 13.69 38.17
CA PRO A 47 20.82 14.23 36.85
C PRO A 47 21.83 15.30 36.41
N SER A 48 22.36 15.19 35.20
CA SER A 48 23.04 16.29 34.50
C SER A 48 22.03 17.13 33.71
N ALA A 49 22.25 18.45 33.77
CA ALA A 49 21.37 19.54 33.34
C ALA A 49 21.05 19.57 31.83
N PRO A 50 19.96 20.25 31.43
CA PRO A 50 19.44 20.24 30.06
C PRO A 50 20.21 21.19 29.12
N THR A 51 20.37 20.73 27.88
CA THR A 51 20.83 21.54 26.75
C THR A 51 19.80 22.60 26.39
N LEU A 52 20.32 23.82 26.21
CA LEU A 52 19.64 25.06 25.84
C LEU A 52 18.76 24.90 24.59
N ILE A 53 17.45 24.92 24.75
CA ILE A 53 16.49 25.07 23.65
C ILE A 53 16.48 26.56 23.24
N GLN A 54 16.94 26.83 22.02
CA GLN A 54 16.86 28.12 21.37
C GLN A 54 15.39 28.41 21.03
N GLN A 55 14.79 29.34 21.77
CA GLN A 55 13.41 29.79 21.59
C GLN A 55 13.26 30.57 20.27
N GLN A 56 12.39 30.11 19.38
CA GLN A 56 11.88 30.93 18.27
C GLN A 56 10.73 31.83 18.76
N PRO A 57 10.59 33.06 18.24
CA PRO A 57 9.53 34.00 18.64
C PRO A 57 8.14 33.56 18.14
N PRO A 58 7.06 33.96 18.83
CA PRO A 58 5.71 33.50 18.53
C PRO A 58 5.13 34.16 17.27
N LEU A 59 4.52 33.33 16.42
CA LEU A 59 3.67 33.82 15.32
C LEU A 59 2.37 34.39 15.88
N GLU A 60 2.08 35.59 15.41
CA GLU A 60 1.01 36.49 15.76
C GLU A 60 -0.37 35.92 15.39
N ARG A 61 -1.31 35.99 16.33
CA ARG A 61 -2.70 35.49 16.20
C ARG A 61 -3.52 36.47 15.36
N ALA A 62 -4.10 35.99 14.26
CA ALA A 62 -5.24 36.65 13.63
C ALA A 62 -6.55 36.05 14.15
N SER A 63 -7.35 36.89 14.81
CA SER A 63 -8.71 36.60 15.29
C SER A 63 -9.76 36.74 14.16
N PRO A 64 -10.97 36.16 14.33
CA PRO A 64 -11.89 35.83 13.25
C PRO A 64 -12.87 36.96 12.90
N SER A 65 -13.32 37.01 11.64
CA SER A 65 -14.46 37.84 11.23
C SER A 65 -15.79 37.11 11.43
N THR A 66 -16.75 37.85 11.96
CA THR A 66 -18.07 37.42 12.43
C THR A 66 -19.16 37.72 11.38
N GLN A 67 -20.22 36.88 11.41
CA GLN A 67 -21.63 37.14 11.04
C GLN A 67 -22.10 37.03 9.56
N PRO A 68 -23.42 36.85 9.30
CA PRO A 68 -24.55 36.46 10.19
C PRO A 68 -25.45 35.32 9.65
N ALA A 69 -26.35 34.90 10.55
CA ALA A 69 -27.39 33.89 10.39
C ALA A 69 -28.54 34.29 9.45
N ALA A 70 -29.18 33.29 8.84
CA ALA A 70 -30.56 33.37 8.35
C ALA A 70 -31.30 32.05 8.62
N SER A 71 -32.52 32.19 9.13
CA SER A 71 -33.41 31.15 9.63
C SER A 71 -34.43 30.67 8.58
N ALA A 72 -35.12 29.57 8.94
CA ALA A 72 -36.39 29.04 8.42
C ALA A 72 -36.24 28.02 7.26
N THR A 73 -36.98 26.90 7.15
CA THR A 73 -38.30 26.52 7.66
C THR A 73 -38.41 24.98 7.73
N ARG A 74 -39.25 24.52 8.67
CA ARG A 74 -39.67 23.14 8.96
C ARG A 74 -40.65 22.61 7.90
N ALA A 75 -40.49 21.36 7.45
CA ALA A 75 -41.55 20.59 6.78
C ALA A 75 -41.36 19.08 7.00
N THR A 76 -42.48 18.38 6.93
CA THR A 76 -42.83 17.19 7.70
C THR A 76 -42.67 15.88 6.91
N SER A 77 -42.46 14.82 7.68
CA SER A 77 -42.45 13.38 7.41
C SER A 77 -43.44 12.81 6.37
N ALA A 78 -43.00 11.77 5.64
CA ALA A 78 -43.76 10.53 5.43
C ALA A 78 -42.81 9.37 5.07
N SER A 79 -42.97 8.23 5.75
CA SER A 79 -42.25 6.97 5.52
C SER A 79 -42.93 6.10 4.44
N PRO A 80 -42.18 5.26 3.71
CA PRO A 80 -42.72 4.23 2.82
C PRO A 80 -42.87 2.87 3.53
N THR A 81 -43.87 2.10 3.10
CA THR A 81 -44.19 0.75 3.58
C THR A 81 -43.88 -0.30 2.51
N ALA A 82 -43.29 -1.40 3.00
CA ALA A 82 -43.30 -2.79 2.51
C ALA A 82 -42.36 -3.27 1.37
N ALA A 83 -41.63 -4.33 1.74
CA ALA A 83 -40.79 -5.25 0.96
C ALA A 83 -41.57 -6.58 0.70
N PRO A 84 -40.96 -7.77 0.47
CA PRO A 84 -39.80 -8.22 -0.34
C PRO A 84 -40.10 -9.49 -1.20
N ALA A 85 -39.15 -9.92 -2.07
CA ALA A 85 -38.88 -11.34 -2.41
C ALA A 85 -37.49 -11.45 -3.10
N THR A 86 -36.44 -12.02 -2.47
CA THR A 86 -35.96 -13.44 -2.53
C THR A 86 -35.43 -13.81 -3.94
N GLN A 87 -34.14 -14.06 -4.20
CA GLN A 87 -33.26 -15.13 -3.70
C GLN A 87 -31.78 -14.87 -4.15
N PRO A 88 -30.75 -15.47 -3.51
CA PRO A 88 -29.34 -15.11 -3.68
C PRO A 88 -28.65 -15.89 -4.80
N ALA A 89 -27.93 -15.17 -5.68
CA ALA A 89 -27.04 -15.77 -6.67
C ALA A 89 -25.59 -15.73 -6.16
N THR A 90 -25.07 -16.89 -5.75
CA THR A 90 -23.63 -17.18 -5.71
C THR A 90 -23.02 -16.98 -7.10
N ARG A 91 -21.92 -16.24 -7.21
CA ARG A 91 -21.03 -16.35 -8.38
C ARG A 91 -19.56 -16.55 -7.99
N PRO A 92 -18.82 -17.34 -8.79
CA PRO A 92 -17.39 -17.55 -8.61
C PRO A 92 -16.58 -16.31 -9.01
N SER A 93 -15.39 -16.27 -8.43
CA SER A 93 -14.20 -15.52 -8.83
C SER A 93 -13.96 -15.48 -10.34
N THR A 94 -13.22 -14.46 -10.78
CA THR A 94 -12.67 -14.19 -12.13
C THR A 94 -13.63 -13.53 -13.12
N ALA A 95 -13.80 -12.21 -12.99
CA ALA A 95 -14.19 -11.39 -14.14
C ALA A 95 -12.92 -11.15 -14.98
N ALA A 96 -12.74 -12.00 -15.98
CA ALA A 96 -11.84 -11.75 -17.10
C ALA A 96 -12.15 -10.39 -17.72
N ALA A 97 -11.11 -9.60 -17.97
CA ALA A 97 -11.20 -8.36 -18.72
C ALA A 97 -11.77 -8.67 -20.12
N THR A 98 -12.90 -8.05 -20.46
CA THR A 98 -13.48 -8.14 -21.80
C THR A 98 -12.57 -7.39 -22.79
N ASP A 99 -12.15 -8.09 -23.84
CA ASP A 99 -11.41 -7.56 -24.99
C ASP A 99 -12.20 -6.44 -25.69
N GLY A 100 -11.90 -5.19 -25.35
CA GLY A 100 -12.09 -4.05 -26.25
C GLY A 100 -11.09 -4.10 -27.42
N PRO A 101 -11.25 -3.29 -28.48
CA PRO A 101 -10.28 -3.22 -29.57
C PRO A 101 -8.87 -3.05 -28.98
N ALA A 102 -7.91 -3.80 -29.53
CA ALA A 102 -6.54 -3.83 -29.04
C ALA A 102 -6.01 -2.40 -28.98
N SER A 103 -5.94 -1.85 -27.77
CA SER A 103 -5.39 -0.52 -27.59
C SER A 103 -3.90 -0.58 -27.90
N GLU A 104 -3.47 0.28 -28.81
CA GLU A 104 -2.08 0.36 -29.22
C GLU A 104 -1.30 1.14 -28.14
N ARG A 105 -0.56 0.40 -27.30
CA ARG A 105 0.42 0.97 -26.36
C ARG A 105 1.48 1.74 -27.17
N ARG A 106 1.59 3.05 -26.98
CA ARG A 106 2.57 3.90 -27.69
C ARG A 106 3.78 4.16 -26.82
N LEU A 107 4.97 3.97 -27.38
CA LEU A 107 6.22 4.32 -26.70
C LEU A 107 6.26 5.83 -26.46
N PHE A 108 6.44 6.23 -25.20
CA PHE A 108 6.55 7.63 -24.78
C PHE A 108 8.01 8.02 -24.53
N ARG A 109 8.72 7.16 -23.80
CA ARG A 109 10.14 7.27 -23.44
C ARG A 109 10.75 5.86 -23.40
N PRO A 110 12.09 5.71 -23.45
CA PRO A 110 12.71 4.40 -23.26
C PRO A 110 12.17 3.71 -22.01
N GLY A 111 11.63 2.50 -22.18
CA GLY A 111 11.03 1.73 -21.08
C GLY A 111 9.67 2.24 -20.57
N VAL A 112 9.04 3.24 -21.20
CA VAL A 112 7.72 3.77 -20.79
C VAL A 112 6.76 3.89 -21.97
N TRP A 113 5.58 3.30 -21.84
CA TRP A 113 4.51 3.33 -22.83
C TRP A 113 3.22 3.91 -22.26
N ILE A 114 2.43 4.56 -23.10
CA ILE A 114 1.10 5.08 -22.76
C ILE A 114 0.08 4.44 -23.69
N ASP A 115 -0.96 3.87 -23.07
CA ASP A 115 -2.20 3.48 -23.71
C ASP A 115 -3.20 4.62 -23.50
N TRP A 116 -3.35 5.45 -24.53
CA TRP A 116 -4.19 6.65 -24.48
C TRP A 116 -5.68 6.32 -24.44
N GLN A 117 -6.09 5.18 -25.01
CA GLN A 117 -7.49 4.80 -25.06
C GLN A 117 -7.97 4.35 -23.68
N ARG A 118 -7.14 3.60 -22.95
CA ARG A 118 -7.46 3.09 -21.61
C ARG A 118 -6.97 4.03 -20.50
N GLY A 119 -6.19 5.05 -20.82
CA GLY A 119 -5.56 5.93 -19.83
C GLY A 119 -4.62 5.15 -18.90
N ALA A 120 -3.83 4.24 -19.48
CA ALA A 120 -2.92 3.36 -18.76
C ALA A 120 -1.46 3.66 -19.12
N VAL A 121 -0.57 3.52 -18.15
CA VAL A 121 0.88 3.68 -18.31
C VAL A 121 1.55 2.35 -18.05
N PHE A 122 2.61 2.05 -18.79
CA PHE A 122 3.40 0.85 -18.60
C PHE A 122 4.87 1.24 -18.46
N ALA A 123 5.56 0.69 -17.47
CA ALA A 123 7.00 0.86 -17.28
C ALA A 123 7.72 -0.50 -17.30
N GLU A 124 8.85 -0.57 -17.97
CA GLU A 124 9.75 -1.73 -17.90
C GLU A 124 10.47 -1.74 -16.55
N ALA A 125 10.57 -2.92 -15.95
CA ALA A 125 11.28 -3.14 -14.71
C ALA A 125 11.99 -4.50 -14.69
N ARG A 126 12.91 -4.66 -13.74
CA ARG A 126 13.62 -5.91 -13.47
C ARG A 126 13.40 -6.34 -12.03
N VAL A 127 13.23 -7.63 -11.79
CA VAL A 127 13.24 -8.20 -10.43
C VAL A 127 14.65 -8.14 -9.85
N VAL A 128 14.83 -7.47 -8.72
CA VAL A 128 16.12 -7.29 -8.03
C VAL A 128 16.15 -7.86 -6.61
N LEU A 129 14.98 -8.18 -6.04
CA LEU A 129 14.84 -8.86 -4.77
C LEU A 129 13.60 -9.77 -4.83
N ASN A 130 13.72 -11.00 -4.33
CA ASN A 130 12.60 -11.95 -4.27
C ASN A 130 12.40 -12.56 -2.88
N ASP A 131 13.25 -12.19 -1.91
CA ASP A 131 13.12 -12.55 -0.50
C ASP A 131 13.79 -11.46 0.36
N GLY A 132 13.21 -11.15 1.51
CA GLY A 132 13.69 -10.12 2.42
C GLY A 132 12.65 -9.07 2.81
N PRO A 133 12.95 -8.25 3.84
CA PRO A 133 12.09 -7.16 4.29
C PRO A 133 11.97 -6.06 3.22
N LEU A 134 10.81 -5.41 3.18
CA LEU A 134 10.48 -4.44 2.15
C LEU A 134 10.11 -3.08 2.74
N GLU A 135 10.73 -2.04 2.18
CA GLU A 135 10.24 -0.66 2.26
C GLU A 135 9.54 -0.24 0.96
N LEU A 136 9.96 -0.84 -0.16
CA LEU A 136 9.56 -0.47 -1.51
C LEU A 136 9.10 -1.70 -2.29
N LEU A 137 8.12 -1.52 -3.17
CA LEU A 137 7.81 -2.49 -4.22
C LEU A 137 8.71 -2.28 -5.43
N ALA A 138 9.04 -1.03 -5.72
CA ALA A 138 9.88 -0.67 -6.85
C ALA A 138 10.72 0.57 -6.56
N CYS A 139 11.99 0.54 -6.98
CA CYS A 139 12.89 1.68 -6.96
C CYS A 139 13.34 2.09 -8.37
N PHE A 140 13.94 3.27 -8.50
CA PHE A 140 14.63 3.67 -9.73
C PHE A 140 16.13 3.33 -9.68
N HIS A 141 16.78 3.52 -8.52
CA HIS A 141 18.18 3.16 -8.28
C HIS A 141 18.51 3.08 -6.78
N SER A 142 19.62 2.46 -6.41
CA SER A 142 20.27 2.49 -5.08
C SER A 142 19.48 1.92 -3.90
N LYS A 143 18.25 1.46 -4.12
CA LYS A 143 17.37 0.84 -3.11
C LYS A 143 17.00 -0.61 -3.45
N GLU A 144 17.82 -1.26 -4.27
CA GLU A 144 17.56 -2.64 -4.75
C GLU A 144 17.58 -3.68 -3.61
N HIS A 145 18.19 -3.36 -2.47
CA HIS A 145 18.26 -4.24 -1.30
C HIS A 145 16.98 -4.26 -0.45
N GLU A 146 16.02 -3.37 -0.74
CA GLU A 146 14.75 -3.20 -0.01
C GLU A 146 13.55 -3.04 -0.96
N SER A 147 13.75 -3.34 -2.26
CA SER A 147 12.78 -3.20 -3.34
C SER A 147 12.68 -4.48 -4.16
N ILE A 148 11.46 -4.96 -4.47
CA ILE A 148 11.31 -6.13 -5.35
C ILE A 148 11.76 -5.81 -6.79
N LEU A 149 11.36 -4.63 -7.29
CA LEU A 149 11.59 -4.20 -8.66
C LEU A 149 12.55 -3.02 -8.76
N ARG A 150 13.29 -2.95 -9.86
CA ARG A 150 13.98 -1.75 -10.32
C ARG A 150 13.42 -1.32 -11.67
N PHE A 151 12.93 -0.09 -11.76
CA PHE A 151 12.51 0.51 -13.04
C PHE A 151 13.71 0.78 -13.94
N GLU A 152 13.50 0.59 -15.25
CA GLU A 152 14.52 0.88 -16.28
C GLU A 152 14.33 2.28 -16.90
N CYS A 153 13.39 3.09 -16.36
CA CYS A 153 13.15 4.48 -16.72
C CYS A 153 13.49 5.46 -15.58
N SER A 154 13.47 6.77 -15.85
CA SER A 154 13.57 7.78 -14.79
C SER A 154 12.25 7.98 -14.04
N ALA A 155 12.31 8.57 -12.84
CA ALA A 155 11.10 8.94 -12.10
C ALA A 155 10.34 10.06 -12.82
N ALA A 156 11.06 11.03 -13.41
CA ALA A 156 10.47 12.08 -14.22
C ALA A 156 9.67 11.53 -15.41
N ASP A 157 10.19 10.53 -16.13
CA ASP A 157 9.49 9.93 -17.27
C ASP A 157 8.19 9.26 -16.84
N LEU A 158 8.22 8.50 -15.74
CA LEU A 158 7.02 7.85 -15.22
C LEU A 158 6.02 8.86 -14.66
N PHE A 159 6.48 9.88 -13.93
CA PHE A 159 5.65 10.98 -13.44
C PHE A 159 4.92 11.70 -14.58
N MET A 160 5.65 12.07 -15.65
CA MET A 160 5.07 12.73 -16.82
C MET A 160 4.06 11.83 -17.53
N ALA A 161 4.37 10.54 -17.70
CA ALA A 161 3.47 9.60 -18.36
C ALA A 161 2.14 9.45 -17.58
N LEU A 162 2.20 9.34 -16.25
CA LEU A 162 1.02 9.27 -15.40
C LEU A 162 0.17 10.55 -15.52
N GLY A 163 0.81 11.73 -15.47
CA GLY A 163 0.14 13.01 -15.68
C GLY A 163 -0.55 13.10 -17.06
N LEU A 164 0.16 12.72 -18.11
CA LEU A 164 -0.36 12.70 -19.48
C LEU A 164 -1.52 11.70 -19.66
N SER A 165 -1.54 10.59 -18.90
CA SER A 165 -2.65 9.64 -18.89
C SER A 165 -3.89 10.14 -18.13
N GLY A 166 -3.83 11.36 -17.58
CA GLY A 166 -4.93 12.01 -16.87
C GLY A 166 -4.95 11.73 -15.37
N ARG A 167 -3.80 11.47 -14.75
CA ARG A 167 -3.68 11.32 -13.28
C ARG A 167 -3.15 12.59 -12.65
N THR A 168 -3.77 12.99 -11.55
CA THR A 168 -3.38 14.16 -10.77
C THR A 168 -2.49 13.71 -9.61
N PRO A 169 -1.23 14.16 -9.56
CA PRO A 169 -0.39 13.93 -8.39
C PRO A 169 -0.91 14.75 -7.21
N GLY A 170 -0.81 14.21 -6.00
CA GLY A 170 -1.05 15.00 -4.80
C GLY A 170 0.24 15.28 -4.04
N SER A 171 0.35 14.72 -2.84
CA SER A 171 1.53 14.90 -1.98
C SER A 171 1.89 13.60 -1.27
N PRO A 172 3.19 13.29 -1.13
CA PRO A 172 3.67 12.14 -0.36
C PRO A 172 3.44 12.33 1.15
N PRO A 173 3.53 11.25 1.95
CA PRO A 173 3.40 11.36 3.40
C PRO A 173 4.44 12.32 3.97
N ARG A 174 4.02 13.12 4.97
CA ARG A 174 4.88 14.14 5.59
C ARG A 174 4.73 14.09 7.10
N TRP A 175 5.84 14.08 7.81
CA TRP A 175 5.81 14.20 9.27
C TRP A 175 5.26 15.57 9.70
N ASP A 176 4.12 15.56 10.40
CA ASP A 176 3.57 16.73 11.11
C ASP A 176 4.08 16.69 12.56
N ALA A 177 5.12 17.48 12.83
CA ALA A 177 5.72 17.57 14.15
C ALA A 177 4.77 18.15 15.20
N ALA A 178 3.84 19.04 14.81
CA ALA A 178 2.88 19.63 15.74
C ALA A 178 1.81 18.61 16.15
N GLY A 179 1.40 17.78 15.20
CA GLY A 179 0.45 16.69 15.41
C GLY A 179 1.06 15.37 15.89
N GLY A 180 2.40 15.26 15.91
CA GLY A 180 3.13 14.04 16.28
C GLY A 180 2.79 12.82 15.42
N ARG A 181 2.47 13.03 14.13
CA ARG A 181 2.02 11.96 13.21
C ARG A 181 2.37 12.28 11.76
N TYR A 182 2.40 11.28 10.89
CA TYR A 182 2.46 11.51 9.46
C TYR A 182 1.10 12.00 8.92
N GLU A 183 1.13 13.08 8.15
CA GLU A 183 0.07 13.43 7.21
C GLU A 183 -0.02 12.34 6.13
N ARG A 184 -1.25 11.97 5.77
CA ARG A 184 -1.50 10.93 4.77
C ARG A 184 -1.15 11.44 3.38
N ALA A 185 -0.73 10.53 2.51
CA ALA A 185 -0.57 10.82 1.11
C ALA A 185 -1.89 11.23 0.46
N THR A 186 -1.81 12.10 -0.54
CA THR A 186 -2.95 12.56 -1.36
C THR A 186 -2.63 12.42 -2.84
N GLY A 187 -3.66 12.37 -3.68
CA GLY A 187 -3.54 12.20 -5.13
C GLY A 187 -4.55 11.20 -5.67
N ASP A 188 -4.51 11.00 -6.98
CA ASP A 188 -5.34 9.98 -7.63
C ASP A 188 -4.92 8.57 -7.22
N LEU A 189 -5.92 7.68 -7.15
CA LEU A 189 -5.70 6.27 -6.85
C LEU A 189 -5.36 5.50 -8.14
N VAL A 190 -4.31 4.69 -8.05
CA VAL A 190 -3.72 3.94 -9.17
C VAL A 190 -3.62 2.47 -8.79
N ASP A 191 -4.25 1.59 -9.57
CA ASP A 191 -3.98 0.15 -9.48
C ASP A 191 -2.63 -0.12 -10.15
N VAL A 192 -1.77 -0.83 -9.44
CA VAL A 192 -0.45 -1.23 -9.94
C VAL A 192 -0.45 -2.74 -10.14
N ARG A 193 -0.24 -3.16 -11.39
CA ARG A 193 -0.19 -4.56 -11.80
C ARG A 193 1.16 -4.88 -12.41
N VAL A 194 1.57 -6.14 -12.34
CA VAL A 194 2.77 -6.66 -12.98
C VAL A 194 2.38 -7.64 -14.07
N GLU A 195 2.96 -7.46 -15.25
CA GLU A 195 2.83 -8.30 -16.45
C GLU A 195 4.17 -9.01 -16.66
N PHE A 196 4.17 -10.34 -16.61
CA PHE A 196 5.38 -11.17 -16.73
C PHE A 196 5.07 -12.56 -17.28
N GLU A 197 6.10 -13.28 -17.73
CA GLU A 197 5.96 -14.64 -18.22
C GLU A 197 6.07 -15.67 -17.08
N ARG A 198 5.09 -16.57 -17.00
CA ARG A 198 5.10 -17.74 -16.11
C ARG A 198 4.66 -18.96 -16.90
N GLU A 199 5.51 -19.98 -16.93
CA GLU A 199 5.22 -21.24 -17.64
C GLU A 199 4.83 -21.04 -19.13
N GLY A 200 5.48 -20.06 -19.78
CA GLY A 200 5.25 -19.72 -21.20
C GLY A 200 3.92 -19.00 -21.48
N ARG A 201 3.28 -18.45 -20.44
CA ARG A 201 2.10 -17.59 -20.56
C ARG A 201 2.37 -16.25 -19.91
N THR A 202 1.88 -15.19 -20.56
CA THR A 202 1.80 -13.87 -19.93
C THR A 202 0.77 -13.90 -18.81
N VAL A 203 1.22 -13.58 -17.60
CA VAL A 203 0.40 -13.41 -16.40
C VAL A 203 0.31 -11.92 -16.09
N VAL A 204 -0.86 -11.46 -15.68
CA VAL A 204 -1.09 -10.10 -15.17
C VAL A 204 -1.77 -10.20 -13.82
N GLU A 205 -1.14 -9.66 -12.79
CA GLU A 205 -1.68 -9.69 -11.42
C GLU A 205 -1.35 -8.40 -10.64
N PRO A 206 -2.07 -8.08 -9.55
CA PRO A 206 -1.72 -6.98 -8.67
C PRO A 206 -0.31 -7.13 -8.12
N LEU A 207 0.47 -6.03 -8.12
CA LEU A 207 1.86 -6.08 -7.65
C LEU A 207 1.95 -6.43 -6.16
N LEU A 208 0.95 -6.09 -5.35
CA LEU A 208 0.91 -6.45 -3.93
C LEU A 208 0.78 -7.96 -3.68
N HIS A 209 0.38 -8.76 -4.67
CA HIS A 209 0.40 -10.23 -4.53
C HIS A 209 1.81 -10.80 -4.40
N TRP A 210 2.85 -10.01 -4.72
CA TRP A 210 4.25 -10.38 -4.52
C TRP A 210 4.74 -10.11 -3.09
N VAL A 211 3.86 -9.63 -2.20
CA VAL A 211 4.17 -9.28 -0.81
C VAL A 211 3.44 -10.20 0.15
N ARG A 212 4.14 -10.59 1.21
CA ARG A 212 3.58 -11.30 2.36
C ARG A 212 3.67 -10.43 3.61
N GLU A 213 2.56 -10.33 4.34
CA GLU A 213 2.46 -9.67 5.63
C GLU A 213 3.21 -10.47 6.70
N ILE A 214 4.07 -9.82 7.47
CA ILE A 214 4.89 -10.46 8.51
C ILE A 214 4.02 -10.90 9.70
N GLU A 215 3.12 -10.03 10.17
CA GLU A 215 2.32 -10.27 11.38
C GLU A 215 1.39 -11.48 11.23
N PHE A 216 0.76 -11.61 10.06
CA PHE A 216 -0.28 -12.63 9.81
C PHE A 216 0.19 -13.78 8.92
N ASP A 217 1.42 -13.74 8.41
CA ASP A 217 1.99 -14.73 7.49
C ASP A 217 1.05 -15.07 6.32
N ARG A 218 0.56 -14.02 5.65
CA ARG A 218 -0.41 -14.14 4.55
C ARG A 218 -0.09 -13.17 3.41
N PRO A 219 -0.59 -13.40 2.19
CA PRO A 219 -0.45 -12.43 1.10
C PRO A 219 -1.02 -11.06 1.50
N ALA A 220 -0.33 -9.99 1.10
CA ALA A 220 -0.82 -8.64 1.33
C ALA A 220 -2.13 -8.40 0.58
N ALA A 221 -3.08 -7.76 1.25
CA ALA A 221 -4.36 -7.45 0.63
C ALA A 221 -4.21 -6.44 -0.52
N ASP A 222 -4.67 -6.82 -1.71
CA ASP A 222 -4.69 -5.96 -2.91
C ASP A 222 -5.41 -4.64 -2.62
N ARG A 223 -4.79 -3.52 -3.01
CA ARG A 223 -5.31 -2.16 -2.84
C ARG A 223 -4.60 -1.21 -3.82
N PRO A 224 -5.26 -0.11 -4.22
CA PRO A 224 -4.61 0.90 -5.04
C PRO A 224 -3.55 1.68 -4.26
N PHE A 225 -2.64 2.28 -5.01
CA PHE A 225 -1.64 3.23 -4.54
C PHE A 225 -2.10 4.66 -4.77
N VAL A 226 -1.59 5.59 -3.99
CA VAL A 226 -1.75 7.01 -4.21
C VAL A 226 -0.64 7.48 -5.15
N PHE A 227 -1.00 8.15 -6.24
CA PHE A 227 -0.05 8.91 -7.04
C PHE A 227 0.32 10.20 -6.29
N ALA A 228 1.32 10.08 -5.42
CA ALA A 228 1.78 11.15 -4.54
C ALA A 228 2.63 12.19 -5.25
N GLY A 229 3.29 11.80 -6.34
CA GLY A 229 4.03 12.71 -7.22
C GLY A 229 5.47 13.02 -6.82
N SER A 230 5.97 12.53 -5.68
CA SER A 230 7.28 12.89 -5.09
C SER A 230 7.43 14.37 -4.73
N ARG A 231 8.24 14.67 -3.72
CA ARG A 231 8.64 16.05 -3.42
C ARG A 231 9.50 16.63 -4.55
N MET A 232 9.40 17.95 -4.73
CA MET A 232 10.30 18.71 -5.60
C MET A 232 11.44 19.31 -4.80
N ILE A 233 12.68 19.05 -5.22
CA ILE A 233 13.91 19.61 -4.64
C ILE A 233 14.69 20.22 -5.80
N GLU A 234 14.94 21.53 -5.75
CA GLU A 234 15.72 22.26 -6.77
C GLU A 234 15.22 22.02 -8.22
N GLY A 235 13.90 21.93 -8.40
CA GLY A 235 13.28 21.71 -9.72
C GLY A 235 13.35 20.26 -10.22
N ARG A 236 13.79 19.31 -9.40
CA ARG A 236 13.82 17.88 -9.70
C ARG A 236 12.93 17.09 -8.75
N LEU A 237 12.45 15.94 -9.19
CA LEU A 237 11.76 15.00 -8.30
C LEU A 237 12.79 14.41 -7.34
N ALA A 238 12.46 14.39 -6.04
CA ALA A 238 13.27 13.71 -5.03
C ALA A 238 13.46 12.22 -5.38
N ALA A 239 12.44 11.57 -5.95
CA ALA A 239 12.52 10.20 -6.48
C ALA A 239 13.64 9.99 -7.52
N ASP A 240 13.96 10.98 -8.36
CA ASP A 240 15.09 10.90 -9.31
C ASP A 240 16.45 11.06 -8.62
N MET A 241 16.48 11.54 -7.37
CA MET A 241 17.70 11.77 -6.61
C MET A 241 18.00 10.61 -5.66
N ASN A 242 16.97 9.97 -5.12
CA ASN A 242 17.12 8.95 -4.08
C ASN A 242 16.53 7.58 -4.45
N GLY A 243 15.87 7.47 -5.60
CA GLY A 243 15.40 6.21 -6.15
C GLY A 243 14.06 5.71 -5.60
N VAL A 244 13.32 6.48 -4.81
CA VAL A 244 12.07 6.03 -4.18
C VAL A 244 10.90 6.01 -5.18
N GLY A 245 10.56 4.82 -5.67
CA GLY A 245 9.48 4.62 -6.64
C GLY A 245 8.13 4.40 -6.00
N ILE A 246 7.81 3.14 -5.69
CA ILE A 246 6.54 2.71 -5.09
C ILE A 246 6.81 2.27 -3.66
N ALA A 247 6.49 3.13 -2.70
CA ALA A 247 6.71 2.88 -1.27
C ALA A 247 5.53 2.17 -0.61
N ILE A 248 5.84 1.26 0.31
CA ILE A 248 4.88 0.60 1.20
C ILE A 248 5.08 0.98 2.68
N VAL A 249 6.00 1.91 2.92
CA VAL A 249 6.23 2.63 4.18
C VAL A 249 6.27 4.13 3.92
N ASP A 250 6.23 4.95 4.98
CA ASP A 250 6.15 6.41 4.90
C ASP A 250 7.48 7.02 4.42
N GLN A 251 7.62 7.18 3.11
CA GLN A 251 8.75 7.89 2.49
C GLN A 251 8.28 9.15 1.75
N GLY A 252 8.79 10.30 2.20
CA GLY A 252 8.41 11.62 1.69
C GLY A 252 8.86 11.90 0.26
N GLU A 253 9.66 11.03 -0.33
CA GLU A 253 10.20 11.15 -1.68
C GLU A 253 9.53 10.20 -2.67
N SER A 254 8.57 9.40 -2.20
CA SER A 254 7.88 8.41 -3.00
C SER A 254 7.08 9.01 -4.15
N LEU A 255 7.19 8.39 -5.34
CA LEU A 255 6.37 8.73 -6.49
C LEU A 255 4.95 8.19 -6.33
N LEU A 256 4.85 6.93 -5.90
CA LEU A 256 3.61 6.29 -5.47
C LEU A 256 3.78 5.72 -4.07
N CYS A 257 2.72 5.73 -3.26
CA CYS A 257 2.75 5.17 -1.92
C CYS A 257 1.39 4.60 -1.50
N LEU A 258 1.38 3.85 -0.40
CA LEU A 258 0.12 3.50 0.26
C LEU A 258 -0.55 4.74 0.84
N SER A 259 -1.88 4.75 0.84
CA SER A 259 -2.65 5.88 1.38
C SER A 259 -2.64 5.97 2.91
N ARG A 260 -2.34 4.86 3.57
CA ARG A 260 -2.22 4.77 5.02
C ARG A 260 -0.76 4.96 5.45
N PRO A 261 -0.53 5.68 6.57
CA PRO A 261 0.77 5.71 7.24
C PRO A 261 1.27 4.34 7.70
N ARG A 262 2.54 4.06 7.41
CA ARG A 262 3.27 2.84 7.76
C ARG A 262 4.70 3.23 8.14
N SER A 263 5.17 2.73 9.28
CA SER A 263 6.52 3.04 9.77
C SER A 263 7.60 2.56 8.82
N ASP A 264 8.63 3.38 8.63
CA ASP A 264 9.87 3.09 7.90
C ASP A 264 10.98 2.57 8.81
N ARG A 265 10.68 2.28 10.08
CA ARG A 265 11.64 1.69 11.01
C ARG A 265 11.82 0.21 10.71
N ASN A 266 13.06 -0.24 10.62
CA ASN A 266 13.43 -1.63 10.33
C ASN A 266 12.69 -2.66 11.20
N GLU A 267 12.55 -2.40 12.50
CA GLU A 267 11.88 -3.29 13.45
C GLU A 267 10.34 -3.25 13.37
N GLU A 268 9.78 -2.27 12.66
CA GLU A 268 8.34 -2.06 12.48
C GLU A 268 7.86 -2.36 11.04
N LEU A 269 8.77 -2.83 10.16
CA LEU A 269 8.41 -3.24 8.81
C LEU A 269 7.33 -4.34 8.86
N TRP A 270 6.34 -4.22 7.98
CA TRP A 270 5.15 -5.08 7.99
C TRP A 270 5.15 -6.13 6.89
N ALA A 271 6.10 -6.05 5.96
CA ALA A 271 6.08 -6.75 4.69
C ALA A 271 7.43 -7.38 4.34
N VAL A 272 7.37 -8.56 3.72
CA VAL A 272 8.50 -9.22 3.06
C VAL A 272 8.10 -9.58 1.62
N ALA A 273 9.09 -9.75 0.75
CA ALA A 273 8.85 -10.36 -0.57
C ALA A 273 8.40 -11.82 -0.41
N ASP A 274 7.46 -12.25 -1.25
CA ASP A 274 7.02 -13.64 -1.31
C ASP A 274 7.79 -14.40 -2.41
N PRO A 275 8.77 -15.25 -2.07
CA PRO A 275 9.57 -15.97 -3.07
C PRO A 275 8.78 -16.97 -3.90
N GLN A 276 7.55 -17.33 -3.51
CA GLN A 276 6.67 -18.21 -4.29
C GLN A 276 5.82 -17.46 -5.33
N ALA A 277 5.61 -16.16 -5.10
CA ALA A 277 4.83 -15.30 -5.97
C ALA A 277 5.72 -14.48 -6.92
N VAL A 278 6.81 -13.92 -6.41
CA VAL A 278 7.73 -13.06 -7.18
C VAL A 278 8.35 -13.83 -8.34
N ALA A 279 8.41 -13.21 -9.51
CA ALA A 279 9.09 -13.77 -10.68
C ALA A 279 10.58 -14.01 -10.39
N PRO A 280 11.27 -14.89 -11.16
CA PRO A 280 12.69 -15.17 -10.92
C PRO A 280 13.56 -13.92 -10.88
N LEU A 281 14.56 -13.92 -10.00
CA LEU A 281 15.51 -12.81 -9.89
C LEU A 281 16.14 -12.49 -11.25
N GLY A 282 16.20 -11.20 -11.60
CA GLY A 282 16.73 -10.72 -12.87
C GLY A 282 15.74 -10.76 -14.03
N ALA A 283 14.55 -11.33 -13.87
CA ALA A 283 13.50 -11.34 -14.90
C ALA A 283 13.06 -9.90 -15.23
N THR A 284 12.89 -9.64 -16.53
CA THR A 284 12.26 -8.42 -17.02
C THR A 284 10.75 -8.57 -16.95
N VAL A 285 10.09 -7.56 -16.39
CA VAL A 285 8.64 -7.47 -16.26
C VAL A 285 8.15 -6.11 -16.72
N ARG A 286 6.84 -5.98 -16.90
CA ARG A 286 6.21 -4.71 -17.21
C ARG A 286 5.24 -4.36 -16.09
N VAL A 287 5.40 -3.18 -15.50
CA VAL A 287 4.50 -2.67 -14.47
C VAL A 287 3.46 -1.79 -15.14
N ALA A 288 2.19 -2.14 -14.99
CA ALA A 288 1.05 -1.40 -15.51
C ALA A 288 0.43 -0.55 -14.41
N PHE A 289 0.19 0.72 -14.72
CA PHE A 289 -0.47 1.71 -13.88
C PHE A 289 -1.78 2.08 -14.55
N VAL A 290 -2.89 1.78 -13.89
CA VAL A 290 -4.23 2.07 -14.41
C VAL A 290 -5.04 2.83 -13.36
N ALA A 291 -6.07 3.55 -13.79
CA ALA A 291 -7.01 4.15 -12.83
C ALA A 291 -7.53 3.06 -11.90
N ALA A 292 -7.50 3.33 -10.59
CA ALA A 292 -8.05 2.42 -9.61
C ALA A 292 -9.55 2.24 -9.85
N ALA A 293 -10.01 0.99 -9.82
CA ALA A 293 -11.42 0.67 -9.95
C ALA A 293 -12.02 0.35 -8.57
N PRO A 294 -13.31 0.67 -8.34
CA PRO A 294 -13.98 0.27 -7.11
C PRO A 294 -13.94 -1.25 -6.91
N VAL A 295 -13.45 -1.68 -5.76
CA VAL A 295 -13.48 -3.08 -5.34
C VAL A 295 -14.65 -3.30 -4.39
N GLN A 296 -15.45 -4.33 -4.64
CA GLN A 296 -16.49 -4.74 -3.71
C GLN A 296 -15.89 -5.57 -2.59
N SER A 297 -15.47 -4.91 -1.52
CA SER A 297 -15.08 -5.57 -0.27
C SER A 297 -16.28 -5.73 0.68
N VAL A 298 -16.28 -6.85 1.40
CA VAL A 298 -17.19 -7.10 2.53
C VAL A 298 -16.52 -6.62 3.81
N PHE A 299 -17.10 -5.58 4.42
CA PHE A 299 -16.67 -5.05 5.69
C PHE A 299 -17.51 -5.65 6.82
N GLU A 300 -16.86 -6.17 7.86
CA GLU A 300 -17.53 -6.81 9.00
C GLU A 300 -16.87 -6.42 10.32
N ILE A 301 -17.69 -6.28 11.36
CA ILE A 301 -17.27 -6.27 12.76
C ILE A 301 -17.92 -7.48 13.44
N ASP A 302 -17.08 -8.34 14.01
CA ASP A 302 -17.56 -9.56 14.67
C ASP A 302 -18.09 -9.31 16.09
N ALA A 303 -18.50 -10.38 16.76
CA ALA A 303 -19.05 -10.33 18.12
C ALA A 303 -18.05 -9.85 19.18
N LEU A 304 -16.75 -9.88 18.88
CA LEU A 304 -15.67 -9.41 19.76
C LEU A 304 -15.27 -7.96 19.43
N GLY A 305 -15.96 -7.33 18.48
CA GLY A 305 -15.65 -5.98 18.01
C GLY A 305 -14.42 -5.92 17.10
N ALA A 306 -13.92 -7.06 16.60
CA ALA A 306 -12.77 -7.11 15.70
C ALA A 306 -13.22 -6.86 14.24
N ALA A 307 -12.39 -6.14 13.50
CA ALA A 307 -12.65 -5.82 12.10
C ALA A 307 -12.20 -6.94 11.17
N ARG A 308 -13.00 -7.16 10.13
CA ARG A 308 -12.69 -8.06 9.03
C ARG A 308 -13.00 -7.41 7.69
N ILE A 309 -12.13 -7.64 6.72
CA ILE A 309 -12.33 -7.30 5.31
C ILE A 309 -12.23 -8.59 4.53
N ASP A 310 -13.26 -8.92 3.75
CA ASP A 310 -13.29 -10.13 2.92
C ASP A 310 -12.97 -11.41 3.74
N ARG A 311 -13.54 -11.46 4.96
CA ARG A 311 -13.35 -12.50 5.99
C ARG A 311 -11.95 -12.55 6.62
N ALA A 312 -10.97 -11.80 6.16
CA ALA A 312 -9.66 -11.71 6.80
C ALA A 312 -9.68 -10.68 7.94
N TYR A 313 -8.98 -10.95 9.04
CA TYR A 313 -8.81 -9.95 10.10
C TYR A 313 -8.05 -8.74 9.56
N ALA A 314 -8.52 -7.54 9.91
CA ALA A 314 -7.89 -6.28 9.55
C ALA A 314 -7.64 -5.48 10.82
N ASP A 315 -6.47 -4.85 10.90
CA ASP A 315 -6.21 -3.88 11.95
C ASP A 315 -7.11 -2.64 11.75
N PRO A 316 -7.43 -1.88 12.81
CA PRO A 316 -8.38 -0.78 12.70
C PRO A 316 -8.04 0.32 11.71
N ALA A 317 -6.76 0.62 11.51
CA ALA A 317 -6.37 1.65 10.57
C ALA A 317 -6.44 1.13 9.12
N ASP A 318 -6.24 -0.16 8.86
CA ASP A 318 -6.42 -0.76 7.54
C ASP A 318 -7.90 -0.83 7.18
N PHE A 319 -8.75 -1.15 8.15
CA PHE A 319 -10.20 -1.11 7.97
C PHE A 319 -10.69 0.29 7.58
N ALA A 320 -10.22 1.33 8.30
CA ALA A 320 -10.56 2.71 8.00
C ALA A 320 -10.01 3.18 6.64
N ASP A 321 -8.76 2.83 6.33
CA ASP A 321 -8.11 3.16 5.06
C ASP A 321 -8.89 2.61 3.86
N ARG A 322 -9.32 1.34 3.94
CA ARG A 322 -10.11 0.68 2.91
C ARG A 322 -11.50 1.29 2.72
N LEU A 323 -12.15 1.73 3.80
CA LEU A 323 -13.40 2.49 3.71
C LEU A 323 -13.20 3.84 3.02
N ARG A 324 -12.12 4.56 3.34
CA ARG A 324 -11.80 5.85 2.71
C ARG A 324 -11.48 5.68 1.23
N ILE A 325 -10.72 4.65 0.85
CA ILE A 325 -10.48 4.31 -0.56
C ILE A 325 -11.81 4.06 -1.28
N ALA A 326 -12.72 3.27 -0.69
CA ALA A 326 -14.03 3.03 -1.28
C ALA A 326 -14.85 4.32 -1.46
N GLN A 327 -14.83 5.22 -0.47
CA GLN A 327 -15.48 6.53 -0.54
C GLN A 327 -14.84 7.48 -1.56
N GLN A 328 -13.52 7.39 -1.78
CA GLN A 328 -12.81 8.19 -2.78
C GLN A 328 -13.15 7.72 -4.20
N LEU A 329 -13.20 6.41 -4.42
CA LEU A 329 -13.53 5.81 -5.72
C LEU A 329 -15.02 5.93 -6.06
N GLU A 330 -15.88 5.89 -5.05
CA GLU A 330 -17.33 6.03 -5.22
C GLU A 330 -17.91 7.07 -4.23
N PRO A 331 -17.75 8.39 -4.51
CA PRO A 331 -18.16 9.44 -3.59
C PRO A 331 -19.65 9.47 -3.23
N LEU A 332 -20.51 8.80 -3.98
CA LEU A 332 -21.94 8.73 -3.69
C LEU A 332 -22.35 7.42 -3.00
N ARG A 333 -21.43 6.47 -2.84
CA ARG A 333 -21.72 5.17 -2.26
C ARG A 333 -21.76 5.25 -0.74
N VAL A 334 -22.82 4.69 -0.16
CA VAL A 334 -22.86 4.33 1.25
C VAL A 334 -22.26 2.94 1.40
N VAL A 335 -21.21 2.82 2.21
CA VAL A 335 -20.56 1.54 2.47
C VAL A 335 -21.26 0.84 3.63
N GLU A 336 -21.69 -0.40 3.40
CA GLU A 336 -22.29 -1.22 4.45
C GLU A 336 -21.22 -1.95 5.24
N VAL A 337 -21.32 -1.88 6.57
CA VAL A 337 -20.49 -2.64 7.51
C VAL A 337 -21.39 -3.61 8.27
N ARG A 338 -21.20 -4.91 8.04
CA ARG A 338 -21.94 -5.96 8.73
C ARG A 338 -21.50 -6.01 10.19
N ALA A 339 -22.44 -5.86 11.11
CA ALA A 339 -22.15 -5.77 12.54
C ALA A 339 -23.31 -6.33 13.38
N GLY A 340 -24.00 -7.38 12.91
CA GLY A 340 -25.17 -7.93 13.60
C GLY A 340 -24.87 -8.61 14.91
N ALA A 341 -23.69 -9.21 15.04
CA ALA A 341 -23.24 -9.81 16.29
C ALA A 341 -22.49 -8.81 17.20
N ALA A 342 -22.11 -7.64 16.68
CA ALA A 342 -21.36 -6.64 17.43
C ALA A 342 -22.24 -5.94 18.48
N LEU A 343 -21.66 -5.61 19.63
CA LEU A 343 -22.34 -4.83 20.66
C LEU A 343 -22.51 -3.37 20.21
N ASP A 344 -23.52 -2.68 20.74
CA ASP A 344 -23.71 -1.24 20.48
C ASP A 344 -22.49 -0.40 20.91
N ALA A 345 -21.81 -0.82 21.98
CA ALA A 345 -20.59 -0.17 22.44
C ALA A 345 -19.48 -0.25 21.39
N ASP A 346 -19.34 -1.39 20.71
CA ASP A 346 -18.36 -1.59 19.64
C ASP A 346 -18.70 -0.77 18.41
N ARG A 347 -19.98 -0.76 17.99
CA ARG A 347 -20.45 0.10 16.89
C ARG A 347 -20.11 1.56 17.14
N ARG A 348 -20.40 2.09 18.35
CA ARG A 348 -20.05 3.47 18.72
C ARG A 348 -18.54 3.71 18.78
N ARG A 349 -17.77 2.75 19.27
CA ARG A 349 -16.30 2.82 19.30
C ARG A 349 -15.73 2.90 17.88
N TRP A 350 -16.23 2.07 16.97
CA TRP A 350 -15.85 2.08 15.56
C TRP A 350 -16.23 3.39 14.88
N LEU A 351 -17.45 3.90 15.05
CA LEU A 351 -17.83 5.21 14.50
C LEU A 351 -16.87 6.32 14.90
N ARG A 352 -16.51 6.40 16.20
CA ARG A 352 -15.53 7.39 16.66
C ARG A 352 -14.16 7.20 16.02
N ARG A 353 -13.70 5.95 15.93
CA ARG A 353 -12.42 5.61 15.29
C ARG A 353 -12.41 6.04 13.82
N LEU A 354 -13.45 5.68 13.06
CA LEU A 354 -13.58 6.00 11.65
C LEU A 354 -13.52 7.52 11.41
N VAL A 355 -14.22 8.31 12.23
CA VAL A 355 -14.15 9.78 12.16
C VAL A 355 -12.74 10.30 12.42
N ILE A 356 -12.04 9.78 13.44
CA ILE A 356 -10.64 10.15 13.73
C ILE A 356 -9.71 9.82 12.57
N GLU A 357 -9.95 8.70 11.88
CA GLU A 357 -9.18 8.26 10.72
C GLU A 357 -9.57 9.00 9.42
N GLY A 358 -10.53 9.93 9.48
CA GLY A 358 -10.96 10.75 8.34
C GLY A 358 -11.93 10.05 7.38
N VAL A 359 -12.57 8.97 7.81
CA VAL A 359 -13.67 8.35 7.06
C VAL A 359 -14.94 9.18 7.24
N ASP A 360 -15.66 9.43 6.16
CA ASP A 360 -16.97 10.08 6.23
C ASP A 360 -17.98 9.11 6.84
N ALA A 361 -18.22 9.25 8.14
CA ALA A 361 -19.14 8.38 8.88
C ALA A 361 -20.59 8.50 8.41
N THR A 362 -20.98 9.57 7.73
CA THR A 362 -22.34 9.71 7.16
C THR A 362 -22.57 8.75 5.99
N ARG A 363 -21.48 8.24 5.41
CA ARG A 363 -21.46 7.27 4.30
C ARG A 363 -21.08 5.87 4.76
N VAL A 364 -21.19 5.60 6.06
CA VAL A 364 -21.01 4.26 6.64
C VAL A 364 -22.30 3.84 7.32
N LYS A 365 -22.85 2.71 6.90
CA LYS A 365 -24.07 2.14 7.47
C LYS A 365 -23.76 0.81 8.13
N PHE A 366 -23.95 0.73 9.44
CA PHE A 366 -23.91 -0.55 10.15
C PHE A 366 -25.20 -1.32 9.88
N THR A 367 -25.07 -2.53 9.36
CA THR A 367 -26.20 -3.44 9.09
C THR A 367 -26.11 -4.66 9.98
N PRO A 368 -27.24 -5.27 10.37
CA PRO A 368 -27.20 -6.59 10.98
C PRO A 368 -26.57 -7.58 9.99
N SER A 369 -25.77 -8.53 10.51
CA SER A 369 -25.20 -9.62 9.72
C SER A 369 -26.33 -10.33 8.98
N ALA A 370 -26.14 -10.59 7.68
CA ALA A 370 -27.05 -11.46 6.95
C ALA A 370 -27.13 -12.81 7.69
N PRO A 371 -28.32 -13.45 7.75
CA PRO A 371 -28.39 -14.80 8.30
C PRO A 371 -27.42 -15.72 7.55
N PRO A 372 -26.80 -16.68 8.25
CA PRO A 372 -25.77 -17.56 7.70
C PRO A 372 -26.24 -18.36 6.47
#